data_AF-A0A1C4TFD5-F1
#
_entry.id   AF-A0A1C4TFD5-F1
#
_cell.length_a   1.000
_cell.length_b   1.000
_cell.length_c   1.000
_cell.angle_alpha   90.00
_cell.angle_beta   90.00
_cell.angle_gamma   90.00
#
_symmetry.space_group_name_H-M   'P 1'
#
loop_
_entity.id
_entity.type
_entity.pdbx_description
1 polymer ?
#
loop_
_entity_poly.entity_id
_entity_poly.type
_entity_poly.pdbx_seq_one_letter_code
_entity_poly.pdbx_strand_id
1 'polypeptide(L)'
;MSLAALGPVDVVVISHDHYDHLDLPTIRALAGTDTVFAVPLGVGAHLERWGVPAARMHELDWNEAATVAGISLTATPARHFCGRGLRNGQHTLWASWVVAGPEHRIYHSGDTGYFPGFRDIGAEHGPFDATMIQIGAYSEYWPDIHMTPAEGMRAHLDLQGGRPHGVLLPIHWATFNLAPHAWAEPGEWTKDAGEEADQPVAFPRPGEPFEPAGILPVAPWWRALSPTLAHPWRLAGEQPASGRGPAPGGAGRPRPRGGALTARRTYGSGPPPVRPAAALRRLSRAGTLRRPRSRPAGTPPAPVRWPRTPRASPRSPRRSARSPGTRRRTRRAGT
;
A
#
# COMPACT_ATOMS: atom_id res chain seq x y z
N MET A 1 -10.90 13.81 1.12
CA MET A 1 -12.12 13.26 0.49
C MET A 1 -12.71 12.19 1.42
N SER A 2 -14.02 11.95 1.43
CA SER A 2 -14.62 10.82 2.18
C SER A 2 -14.77 9.60 1.28
N LEU A 3 -14.85 8.39 1.85
CA LEU A 3 -15.05 7.15 1.09
C LEU A 3 -16.29 7.21 0.17
N ALA A 4 -17.39 7.81 0.66
CA ALA A 4 -18.62 7.99 -0.11
C ALA A 4 -18.49 8.94 -1.32
N ALA A 5 -17.45 9.77 -1.37
CA ALA A 5 -17.20 10.71 -2.47
C ALA A 5 -16.32 10.12 -3.59
N LEU A 6 -15.80 8.90 -3.44
CA LEU A 6 -15.05 8.19 -4.49
C LEU A 6 -15.95 7.61 -5.59
N GLY A 7 -17.27 7.46 -5.33
CA GLY A 7 -18.19 6.75 -6.22
C GLY A 7 -18.07 5.22 -6.10
N PRO A 8 -18.51 4.46 -7.12
CA PRO A 8 -18.29 3.02 -7.19
C PRO A 8 -16.79 2.68 -7.23
N VAL A 9 -16.39 1.60 -6.54
CA VAL A 9 -15.01 1.10 -6.53
C VAL A 9 -15.03 -0.36 -6.96
N ASP A 10 -14.47 -0.66 -8.14
CA ASP A 10 -14.43 -2.02 -8.67
C ASP A 10 -13.50 -2.92 -7.85
N VAL A 11 -12.30 -2.42 -7.49
CA VAL A 11 -11.30 -3.18 -6.75
C VAL A 11 -10.49 -2.34 -5.76
N VAL A 12 -10.19 -2.93 -4.61
CA VAL A 12 -9.18 -2.45 -3.66
C VAL A 12 -7.98 -3.39 -3.67
N VAL A 13 -6.78 -2.82 -3.72
CA VAL A 13 -5.50 -3.53 -3.63
C VAL A 13 -4.92 -3.29 -2.24
N ILE A 14 -4.38 -4.33 -1.58
CA ILE A 14 -3.81 -4.24 -0.23
C ILE A 14 -2.35 -4.71 -0.27
N SER A 15 -1.43 -3.91 0.27
CA SER A 15 0.01 -4.23 0.28
C SER A 15 0.37 -5.26 1.35
N HIS A 16 -0.12 -5.06 2.58
CA HIS A 16 0.14 -5.92 3.75
C HIS A 16 -0.84 -5.58 4.89
N ASP A 17 -0.71 -6.24 6.04
CA ASP A 17 -1.69 -6.16 7.13
C ASP A 17 -1.44 -5.08 8.20
N HIS A 18 -0.49 -4.16 8.05
CA HIS A 18 -0.27 -3.11 9.05
C HIS A 18 -1.44 -2.12 9.15
N TYR A 19 -1.51 -1.37 10.25
CA TYR A 19 -2.69 -0.56 10.60
C TYR A 19 -2.91 0.63 9.68
N ASP A 20 -1.84 1.16 9.10
CA ASP A 20 -1.79 2.26 8.13
C ASP A 20 -2.08 1.82 6.68
N HIS A 21 -2.05 0.50 6.39
CA HIS A 21 -2.36 -0.08 5.06
C HIS A 21 -3.65 -0.88 5.02
N LEU A 22 -4.14 -1.34 6.18
CA LEU A 22 -5.34 -2.16 6.29
C LEU A 22 -6.25 -1.61 7.40
N ASP A 23 -7.19 -0.75 7.01
CA ASP A 23 -8.12 -0.06 7.90
C ASP A 23 -9.47 -0.78 8.06
N LEU A 24 -9.81 -1.15 9.31
CA LEU A 24 -11.03 -1.90 9.64
C LEU A 24 -12.33 -1.16 9.27
N PRO A 25 -12.55 0.11 9.67
CA PRO A 25 -13.69 0.92 9.23
C PRO A 25 -13.88 0.96 7.71
N THR A 26 -12.80 1.18 6.95
CA THR A 26 -12.84 1.29 5.48
C THR A 26 -13.24 -0.04 4.85
N ILE A 27 -12.60 -1.14 5.24
CA ILE A 27 -12.98 -2.48 4.74
C ILE A 27 -14.42 -2.82 5.09
N ARG A 28 -14.91 -2.47 6.30
CA ARG A 28 -16.31 -2.71 6.69
C ARG A 28 -17.32 -1.90 5.88
N ALA A 29 -16.98 -0.67 5.51
CA ALA A 29 -17.84 0.13 4.64
C ALA A 29 -17.91 -0.47 3.23
N LEU A 30 -16.77 -0.86 2.65
CA LEU A 30 -16.70 -1.49 1.32
C LEU A 30 -17.26 -2.93 1.31
N ALA A 31 -17.27 -3.64 2.44
CA ALA A 31 -17.97 -4.91 2.58
C ALA A 31 -19.49 -4.78 2.32
N GLY A 32 -20.08 -3.60 2.46
CA GLY A 32 -21.47 -3.30 2.09
C GLY A 32 -21.71 -3.00 0.60
N THR A 33 -20.69 -3.13 -0.24
CA THR A 33 -20.73 -2.84 -1.69
C THR A 33 -20.26 -4.05 -2.51
N ASP A 34 -20.25 -3.94 -3.84
CA ASP A 34 -19.77 -4.99 -4.75
C ASP A 34 -18.24 -5.02 -4.93
N THR A 35 -17.48 -4.10 -4.31
CA THR A 35 -16.01 -3.99 -4.42
C THR A 35 -15.29 -5.33 -4.22
N VAL A 36 -14.39 -5.65 -5.14
CA VAL A 36 -13.48 -6.81 -5.05
C VAL A 36 -12.20 -6.41 -4.29
N PHE A 37 -11.52 -7.37 -3.65
CA PHE A 37 -10.28 -7.13 -2.93
C PHE A 37 -9.16 -8.04 -3.47
N ALA A 38 -8.07 -7.44 -3.95
CA ALA A 38 -6.83 -8.14 -4.26
C ALA A 38 -5.87 -7.99 -3.08
N VAL A 39 -5.49 -9.10 -2.45
CA VAL A 39 -4.74 -9.11 -1.19
C VAL A 39 -3.64 -10.17 -1.18
N PRO A 40 -2.56 -10.00 -0.40
CA PRO A 40 -1.52 -11.01 -0.26
C PRO A 40 -2.03 -12.23 0.52
N LEU A 41 -1.42 -13.39 0.28
CA LEU A 41 -1.75 -14.66 0.93
C LEU A 41 -1.85 -14.54 2.47
N GLY A 42 -2.97 -14.96 3.05
CA GLY A 42 -3.28 -14.88 4.47
C GLY A 42 -3.99 -13.59 4.93
N VAL A 43 -3.92 -12.49 4.18
CA VAL A 43 -4.60 -11.22 4.54
C VAL A 43 -6.12 -11.35 4.40
N GLY A 44 -6.61 -12.25 3.54
CA GLY A 44 -8.05 -12.51 3.35
C GLY A 44 -8.76 -12.92 4.64
N ALA A 45 -8.07 -13.61 5.56
CA ALA A 45 -8.61 -13.99 6.86
C ALA A 45 -9.02 -12.80 7.74
N HIS A 46 -8.39 -11.63 7.57
CA HIS A 46 -8.85 -10.38 8.22
C HIS A 46 -10.15 -9.88 7.59
N LEU A 47 -10.22 -9.83 6.26
CA LEU A 47 -11.36 -9.36 5.48
C LEU A 47 -12.61 -10.24 5.71
N GLU A 48 -12.48 -11.57 5.72
CA GLU A 48 -13.57 -12.50 6.06
C GLU A 48 -14.13 -12.21 7.46
N ARG A 49 -13.23 -12.07 8.45
CA ARG A 49 -13.62 -11.75 9.83
C ARG A 49 -14.31 -10.38 9.95
N TRP A 50 -14.13 -9.50 8.97
CA TRP A 50 -14.73 -8.17 8.93
C TRP A 50 -16.00 -8.08 8.07
N GLY A 51 -16.38 -9.17 7.40
CA GLY A 51 -17.64 -9.32 6.67
C GLY A 51 -17.52 -9.35 5.15
N VAL A 52 -16.31 -9.36 4.59
CA VAL A 52 -16.10 -9.52 3.14
C VAL A 52 -16.35 -10.99 2.75
N PRO A 53 -17.24 -11.29 1.79
CA PRO A 53 -17.42 -12.66 1.30
C PRO A 53 -16.18 -13.14 0.53
N ALA A 54 -15.76 -14.39 0.77
CA ALA A 54 -14.60 -14.99 0.10
C ALA A 54 -14.65 -14.93 -1.45
N ALA A 55 -15.85 -14.93 -2.04
CA ALA A 55 -16.04 -14.80 -3.48
C ALA A 55 -15.70 -13.41 -4.07
N ARG A 56 -15.50 -12.39 -3.22
CA ARG A 56 -15.03 -11.05 -3.62
C ARG A 56 -13.54 -10.81 -3.31
N MET A 57 -12.77 -11.88 -3.09
CA MET A 57 -11.34 -11.77 -2.76
C MET A 57 -10.46 -12.59 -3.69
N HIS A 58 -9.36 -11.99 -4.12
CA HIS A 58 -8.22 -12.66 -4.75
C HIS A 58 -7.07 -12.65 -3.75
N GLU A 59 -6.85 -13.79 -3.09
CA GLU A 59 -5.71 -14.01 -2.20
C GLU A 59 -4.53 -14.54 -3.03
N LEU A 60 -3.46 -13.77 -3.16
CA LEU A 60 -2.36 -14.02 -4.10
C LEU A 60 -1.02 -14.20 -3.39
N ASP A 61 -0.25 -15.20 -3.83
CA ASP A 61 1.18 -15.33 -3.52
C ASP A 61 2.02 -14.45 -4.48
N TRP A 62 3.33 -14.32 -4.24
CA TRP A 62 4.19 -13.55 -5.16
C TRP A 62 4.24 -14.17 -6.56
N ASN A 63 4.12 -13.30 -7.56
CA ASN A 63 3.99 -13.57 -8.98
C ASN A 63 2.68 -14.29 -9.38
N GLU A 64 1.72 -14.44 -8.45
CA GLU A 64 0.32 -14.74 -8.81
C GLU A 64 -0.42 -13.44 -9.18
N ALA A 65 -1.38 -13.56 -10.09
CA ALA A 65 -2.15 -12.43 -10.62
C ALA A 65 -3.66 -12.72 -10.67
N ALA A 66 -4.46 -11.67 -10.61
CA ALA A 66 -5.90 -11.70 -10.86
C ALA A 66 -6.29 -10.60 -11.85
N THR A 67 -7.33 -10.84 -12.65
CA THR A 67 -7.90 -9.83 -13.55
C THR A 67 -9.26 -9.38 -13.02
N VAL A 68 -9.42 -8.08 -12.80
CA VAL A 68 -10.68 -7.45 -12.36
C VAL A 68 -10.96 -6.26 -13.29
N ALA A 69 -12.20 -6.11 -13.76
CA ALA A 69 -12.62 -5.00 -14.62
C ALA A 69 -11.71 -4.70 -15.85
N GLY A 70 -10.98 -5.71 -16.36
CA GLY A 70 -10.05 -5.55 -17.50
C GLY A 70 -8.62 -5.10 -17.13
N ILE A 71 -8.31 -4.89 -15.85
CA ILE A 71 -6.95 -4.66 -15.36
C ILE A 71 -6.39 -5.92 -14.70
N SER A 72 -5.11 -6.20 -14.94
CA SER A 72 -4.34 -7.25 -14.26
C SER A 72 -3.69 -6.70 -13.01
N LEU A 73 -3.82 -7.44 -11.91
CA LEU A 73 -3.28 -7.14 -10.59
C LEU A 73 -2.32 -8.26 -10.21
N THR A 74 -1.02 -8.02 -10.31
CA THR A 74 0.03 -9.00 -9.97
C THR A 74 0.65 -8.62 -8.63
N ALA A 75 0.58 -9.54 -7.66
CA ALA A 75 1.29 -9.39 -6.40
C ALA A 75 2.78 -9.68 -6.63
N THR A 76 3.64 -8.70 -6.45
CA THR A 76 5.09 -8.80 -6.71
C THR A 76 5.90 -8.81 -5.41
N PRO A 77 7.13 -9.36 -5.41
CA PRO A 77 7.96 -9.42 -4.21
C PRO A 77 8.16 -8.08 -3.51
N ALA A 78 8.34 -8.13 -2.20
CA ALA A 78 8.64 -6.96 -1.38
C ALA A 78 9.49 -7.36 -0.16
N ARG A 79 10.31 -6.43 0.33
CA ARG A 79 11.16 -6.58 1.52
C ARG A 79 10.52 -5.84 2.70
N HIS A 80 9.55 -6.47 3.35
CA HIS A 80 8.89 -5.93 4.53
C HIS A 80 8.56 -7.05 5.52
N PHE A 81 7.65 -6.81 6.45
CA PHE A 81 7.09 -7.80 7.37
C PHE A 81 5.57 -7.60 7.51
N CYS A 82 4.94 -8.36 8.41
CA CYS A 82 3.54 -8.18 8.77
C CYS A 82 3.29 -8.42 10.26
N GLY A 83 2.17 -7.90 10.75
CA GLY A 83 1.64 -8.19 12.08
C GLY A 83 0.79 -7.07 12.67
N ARG A 84 -0.35 -7.43 13.27
CA ARG A 84 -1.29 -6.51 13.94
C ARG A 84 -1.26 -6.60 15.48
N GLY A 85 -0.15 -7.03 16.07
CA GLY A 85 0.02 -7.03 17.52
C GLY A 85 1.11 -7.95 18.05
N LEU A 86 1.40 -7.82 19.35
CA LEU A 86 2.55 -8.40 20.08
C LEU A 86 2.75 -9.93 19.98
N ARG A 87 1.79 -10.69 19.44
CA ARG A 87 1.83 -12.15 19.32
C ARG A 87 1.57 -12.68 17.90
N ASN A 88 1.31 -11.80 16.92
CA ASN A 88 0.92 -12.18 15.55
C ASN A 88 1.93 -11.63 14.53
N GLY A 89 3.23 -11.94 14.71
CA GLY A 89 4.23 -11.62 13.68
C GLY A 89 4.24 -12.66 12.57
N GLN A 90 4.35 -12.21 11.31
CA GLN A 90 4.69 -13.06 10.15
C GLN A 90 3.72 -14.24 9.90
N HIS A 91 2.41 -13.96 9.90
CA HIS A 91 1.36 -14.94 9.57
C HIS A 91 0.66 -14.70 8.23
N THR A 92 0.85 -13.51 7.65
CA THR A 92 0.32 -13.09 6.35
C THR A 92 1.49 -12.71 5.45
N LEU A 93 1.27 -12.68 4.14
CA LEU A 93 2.24 -12.18 3.17
C LEU A 93 2.14 -10.65 3.08
N TRP A 94 3.21 -10.03 2.58
CA TRP A 94 3.28 -8.64 2.16
C TRP A 94 3.68 -8.61 0.69
N ALA A 95 3.14 -7.70 -0.11
CA ALA A 95 3.41 -7.59 -1.53
C ALA A 95 3.52 -6.13 -1.97
N SER A 96 4.38 -5.90 -2.97
CA SER A 96 4.23 -4.78 -3.87
C SER A 96 3.30 -5.18 -5.01
N TRP A 97 2.83 -4.23 -5.83
CA TRP A 97 1.82 -4.51 -6.84
C TRP A 97 2.17 -3.92 -8.20
N VAL A 98 2.02 -4.74 -9.23
CA VAL A 98 1.89 -4.30 -10.61
C VAL A 98 0.42 -4.26 -10.97
N VAL A 99 -0.01 -3.10 -11.47
CA VAL A 99 -1.36 -2.89 -12.00
C VAL A 99 -1.23 -2.54 -13.47
N ALA A 100 -1.71 -3.43 -14.35
CA ALA A 100 -1.55 -3.30 -15.80
C ALA A 100 -2.91 -3.36 -16.50
N GLY A 101 -3.29 -2.26 -17.16
CA GLY A 101 -4.39 -2.24 -18.12
C GLY A 101 -3.93 -2.55 -19.54
N PRO A 102 -4.80 -2.35 -20.55
CA PRO A 102 -4.47 -2.56 -21.96
C PRO A 102 -3.41 -1.58 -22.48
N GLU A 103 -3.40 -0.35 -21.97
CA GLU A 103 -2.55 0.76 -22.45
C GLU A 103 -1.51 1.20 -21.40
N HIS A 104 -1.88 1.24 -20.13
CA HIS A 104 -1.04 1.79 -19.04
C HIS A 104 -0.69 0.77 -17.96
N ARG A 105 0.47 0.96 -17.34
CA ARG A 105 1.03 0.17 -16.25
C ARG A 105 1.53 1.06 -15.13
N ILE A 106 1.08 0.76 -13.90
CA ILE A 106 1.62 1.39 -12.70
C ILE A 106 2.18 0.35 -11.73
N TYR A 107 3.15 0.77 -10.93
CA TYR A 107 3.70 0.00 -9.82
C TYR A 107 3.36 0.66 -8.48
N HIS A 108 3.06 -0.13 -7.45
CA HIS A 108 2.85 0.35 -6.08
C HIS A 108 3.72 -0.44 -5.10
N SER A 109 4.68 0.24 -4.46
CA SER A 109 5.70 -0.40 -3.62
C SER A 109 5.14 -1.08 -2.37
N GLY A 110 4.01 -0.57 -1.84
CA GLY A 110 3.70 -0.76 -0.43
C GLY A 110 4.83 -0.19 0.42
N ASP A 111 5.14 -0.86 1.53
CA ASP A 111 6.19 -0.44 2.46
C ASP A 111 7.46 -1.29 2.35
N THR A 112 7.89 -1.58 1.12
CA THR A 112 9.12 -2.35 0.93
C THR A 112 10.35 -1.50 1.25
N GLY A 113 11.33 -2.08 1.95
CA GLY A 113 12.71 -1.61 1.92
C GLY A 113 13.36 -1.89 0.56
N TYR A 114 14.56 -1.35 0.33
CA TYR A 114 15.25 -1.57 -0.94
C TYR A 114 15.76 -3.01 -1.09
N PHE A 115 15.59 -3.58 -2.29
CA PHE A 115 16.11 -4.90 -2.65
C PHE A 115 16.38 -5.00 -4.17
N PRO A 116 17.31 -5.84 -4.64
CA PRO A 116 17.67 -5.92 -6.07
C PRO A 116 16.53 -6.33 -7.02
N GLY A 117 15.48 -6.97 -6.50
CA GLY A 117 14.38 -7.52 -7.30
C GLY A 117 13.51 -6.47 -7.98
N PHE A 118 13.64 -5.18 -7.65
CA PHE A 118 13.07 -4.10 -8.46
C PHE A 118 13.51 -4.18 -9.93
N ARG A 119 14.74 -4.64 -10.21
CA ARG A 119 15.24 -4.85 -11.58
C ARG A 119 14.54 -6.00 -12.29
N ASP A 120 14.27 -7.08 -11.56
CA ASP A 120 13.59 -8.25 -12.10
C ASP A 120 12.11 -7.91 -12.40
N ILE A 121 11.44 -7.20 -11.47
CA ILE A 121 10.09 -6.65 -11.65
C ILE A 121 10.04 -5.68 -12.85
N GLY A 122 11.03 -4.78 -12.96
CA GLY A 122 11.14 -3.84 -14.08
C GLY A 122 11.36 -4.53 -15.43
N ALA A 123 12.16 -5.60 -15.46
CA ALA A 123 12.41 -6.38 -16.68
C ALA A 123 11.20 -7.24 -17.11
N GLU A 124 10.38 -7.72 -16.18
CA GLU A 124 9.20 -8.55 -16.47
C GLU A 124 7.94 -7.72 -16.77
N HIS A 125 7.75 -6.61 -16.04
CA HIS A 125 6.50 -5.85 -16.04
C HIS A 125 6.64 -4.40 -16.49
N GLY A 126 7.85 -3.86 -16.54
CA GLY A 126 8.10 -2.49 -17.01
C GLY A 126 8.12 -2.36 -18.54
N PRO A 127 8.40 -1.14 -19.05
CA PRO A 127 8.48 0.10 -18.27
C PRO A 127 7.10 0.52 -17.75
N PHE A 128 7.06 1.26 -16.64
CA PHE A 128 5.83 1.78 -16.04
C PHE A 128 5.57 3.23 -16.46
N ASP A 129 4.31 3.61 -16.64
CA ASP A 129 3.90 5.01 -16.82
C ASP A 129 4.09 5.81 -15.52
N ALA A 130 3.78 5.18 -14.38
CA ALA A 130 4.00 5.75 -13.05
C ALA A 130 4.37 4.69 -12.00
N THR A 131 5.16 5.08 -11.01
CA THR A 131 5.47 4.25 -9.84
C THR A 131 5.14 4.99 -8.55
N MET A 132 4.34 4.38 -7.70
CA MET A 132 4.01 4.85 -6.35
C MET A 132 5.00 4.22 -5.37
N ILE A 133 5.98 4.99 -4.89
CA ILE A 133 7.11 4.48 -4.10
C ILE A 133 7.14 5.12 -2.71
N GLN A 134 7.24 4.30 -1.66
CA GLN A 134 7.48 4.75 -0.29
C GLN A 134 8.79 5.52 -0.19
N ILE A 135 8.75 6.69 0.45
CA ILE A 135 9.92 7.54 0.72
C ILE A 135 10.06 7.98 2.19
N GLY A 136 9.02 7.76 3.00
CA GLY A 136 9.00 8.11 4.42
C GLY A 136 9.13 6.90 5.33
N ALA A 137 9.02 7.14 6.64
CA ALA A 137 9.16 6.15 7.71
C ALA A 137 10.53 5.45 7.78
N TYR A 138 11.58 5.98 7.13
CA TYR A 138 12.94 5.42 7.18
C TYR A 138 13.64 5.70 8.51
N SER A 139 14.56 4.81 8.92
CA SER A 139 15.43 5.01 10.07
C SER A 139 16.65 4.10 10.04
N GLU A 140 17.76 4.55 10.65
CA GLU A 140 18.94 3.71 10.95
C GLU A 140 18.61 2.48 11.81
N TYR A 141 17.49 2.50 12.55
CA TYR A 141 17.06 1.38 13.39
C TYR A 141 16.36 0.25 12.61
N TRP A 142 15.97 0.49 11.35
CA TRP A 142 15.30 -0.50 10.49
C TRP A 142 15.60 -0.29 8.99
N PRO A 143 16.89 -0.20 8.60
CA PRO A 143 17.31 0.24 7.26
C PRO A 143 16.87 -0.71 6.13
N ASP A 144 16.50 -1.94 6.48
CA ASP A 144 16.17 -3.00 5.52
C ASP A 144 14.70 -3.04 5.07
N ILE A 145 13.81 -2.26 5.70
CA ILE A 145 12.34 -2.40 5.51
C ILE A 145 11.59 -1.12 5.16
N HIS A 146 12.24 0.06 5.23
CA HIS A 146 11.65 1.33 4.79
C HIS A 146 12.70 2.12 4.02
N MET A 147 12.41 2.47 2.77
CA MET A 147 13.37 3.14 1.89
C MET A 147 13.61 4.60 2.28
N THR A 148 14.88 4.99 2.30
CA THR A 148 15.25 6.42 2.24
C THR A 148 14.84 7.03 0.88
N PRO A 149 14.73 8.37 0.77
CA PRO A 149 14.43 9.05 -0.49
C PRO A 149 15.38 8.69 -1.66
N ALA A 150 16.67 8.48 -1.37
CA ALA A 150 17.65 8.04 -2.36
C ALA A 150 17.41 6.60 -2.82
N GLU A 151 17.02 5.71 -1.90
CA GLU A 151 16.64 4.33 -2.22
C GLU A 151 15.32 4.24 -2.97
N GLY A 152 14.35 5.10 -2.66
CA GLY A 152 13.09 5.21 -3.40
C GLY A 152 13.31 5.68 -4.84
N MET A 153 14.18 6.68 -5.05
CA MET A 153 14.61 7.08 -6.39
C MET A 153 15.34 5.93 -7.13
N ARG A 154 16.22 5.22 -6.43
CA ARG A 154 16.94 4.07 -7.00
C ARG A 154 15.98 2.92 -7.36
N ALA A 155 15.00 2.63 -6.52
CA ALA A 155 13.96 1.62 -6.77
C ALA A 155 13.14 1.97 -8.01
N HIS A 156 12.73 3.24 -8.14
CA HIS A 156 12.08 3.75 -9.35
C HIS A 156 12.96 3.54 -10.59
N LEU A 157 14.23 3.98 -10.57
CA LEU A 157 15.12 3.82 -11.73
C LEU A 157 15.38 2.35 -12.06
N ASP A 158 15.53 1.47 -11.06
CA ASP A 158 15.70 0.03 -11.27
C ASP A 158 14.45 -0.62 -11.91
N LEU A 159 13.23 -0.20 -11.52
CA LEU A 159 11.97 -0.60 -12.18
C LEU A 159 11.87 -0.14 -13.64
N GLN A 160 12.56 0.95 -14.00
CA GLN A 160 12.60 1.53 -15.34
C GLN A 160 13.84 1.10 -16.16
N GLY A 161 14.53 0.03 -15.75
CA GLY A 161 15.71 -0.48 -16.48
C GLY A 161 16.99 0.34 -16.30
N GLY A 162 17.08 1.11 -15.21
CA GLY A 162 18.23 1.92 -14.83
C GLY A 162 18.31 3.28 -15.51
N ARG A 163 17.20 3.82 -16.01
CA ARG A 163 17.12 5.12 -16.72
C ARG A 163 15.86 5.89 -16.32
N PRO A 164 15.86 7.23 -16.43
CA PRO A 164 14.65 8.02 -16.23
C PRO A 164 13.55 7.63 -17.24
N HIS A 165 12.35 7.36 -16.74
CA HIS A 165 11.16 7.05 -17.53
C HIS A 165 9.91 7.16 -16.65
N GLY A 166 8.76 7.54 -17.22
CA GLY A 166 7.50 7.65 -16.48
C GLY A 166 7.58 8.65 -15.32
N VAL A 167 6.65 8.54 -14.37
CA VAL A 167 6.53 9.46 -13.24
C VAL A 167 6.74 8.74 -11.90
N LEU A 168 7.60 9.28 -11.05
CA LEU A 168 7.67 8.89 -9.65
C LEU A 168 6.60 9.65 -8.86
N LEU A 169 5.68 8.94 -8.21
CA LEU A 169 4.79 9.47 -7.19
C LEU A 169 5.27 9.00 -5.81
N PRO A 170 5.81 9.89 -4.96
CA PRO A 170 6.23 9.51 -3.63
C PRO A 170 5.02 9.28 -2.71
N ILE A 171 5.00 8.17 -1.99
CA ILE A 171 3.96 7.77 -1.04
C ILE A 171 4.55 7.51 0.37
N HIS A 172 3.67 7.17 1.31
CA HIS A 172 4.01 6.92 2.72
C HIS A 172 4.73 8.10 3.39
N TRP A 173 4.30 9.31 3.04
CA TRP A 173 4.83 10.57 3.52
C TRP A 173 3.66 11.55 3.77
N ALA A 174 3.92 12.62 4.52
CA ALA A 174 2.98 13.70 4.88
C ALA A 174 1.63 13.29 5.52
N THR A 175 1.55 12.08 6.09
CA THR A 175 0.30 11.53 6.66
C THR A 175 0.44 11.17 8.15
N PHE A 176 1.44 10.37 8.52
CA PHE A 176 1.66 9.92 9.90
C PHE A 176 3.11 10.13 10.33
N ASN A 177 3.34 10.33 11.62
CA ASN A 177 4.68 10.33 12.20
C ASN A 177 5.04 8.91 12.66
N LEU A 178 5.81 8.21 11.83
CA LEU A 178 6.21 6.80 12.01
C LEU A 178 7.73 6.61 12.18
N ALA A 179 8.52 7.69 12.13
CA ALA A 179 9.98 7.68 12.17
C ALA A 179 10.53 9.01 12.71
N PRO A 180 11.77 9.05 13.22
CA PRO A 180 12.32 10.25 13.89
C PRO A 180 12.75 11.39 12.94
N HIS A 181 12.75 11.18 11.62
CA HIS A 181 13.08 12.24 10.65
C HIS A 181 12.02 13.36 10.67
N ALA A 182 12.39 14.58 10.31
CA ALA A 182 11.43 15.67 10.19
C ALA A 182 10.43 15.36 9.05
N TRP A 183 9.16 15.77 9.23
CA TRP A 183 8.08 15.36 8.32
C TRP A 183 8.28 15.86 6.88
N ALA A 184 9.02 16.95 6.67
CA ALA A 184 9.25 17.55 5.36
C ALA A 184 10.49 16.99 4.64
N GLU A 185 11.39 16.29 5.35
CA GLU A 185 12.60 15.70 4.76
C GLU A 185 12.31 14.78 3.57
N PRO A 186 11.36 13.82 3.62
CA PRO A 186 11.20 12.87 2.52
C PRO A 186 10.87 13.56 1.20
N GLY A 187 9.94 14.53 1.22
CA GLY A 187 9.57 15.29 0.02
C GLY A 187 10.73 16.14 -0.52
N GLU A 188 11.44 16.85 0.36
CA GLU A 188 12.60 17.67 0.00
C GLU A 188 13.70 16.83 -0.67
N TRP A 189 14.07 15.73 -0.02
CA TRP A 189 15.12 14.82 -0.43
C TRP A 189 14.78 14.02 -1.69
N THR A 190 13.52 13.60 -1.87
CA THR A 190 13.09 12.97 -3.13
C THR A 190 13.07 13.97 -4.28
N LYS A 191 12.77 15.25 -4.01
CA LYS A 191 12.83 16.31 -5.03
C LYS A 191 14.28 16.54 -5.49
N ASP A 192 15.20 16.71 -4.56
CA ASP A 192 16.62 16.90 -4.88
C ASP A 192 17.19 15.67 -5.62
N ALA A 193 16.82 14.45 -5.21
CA ALA A 193 17.20 13.22 -5.92
C ALA A 193 16.60 13.11 -7.33
N GLY A 194 15.40 13.65 -7.56
CA GLY A 194 14.75 13.68 -8.88
C GLY A 194 15.45 14.65 -9.83
N GLU A 195 15.84 15.82 -9.33
CA GLU A 195 16.61 16.81 -10.10
C GLU A 195 18.03 16.32 -10.40
N GLU A 196 18.68 15.59 -9.48
CA GLU A 196 20.00 14.95 -9.73
C GLU A 196 19.92 13.83 -10.79
N ALA A 197 18.78 13.16 -10.90
CA ALA A 197 18.56 12.04 -11.83
C ALA A 197 17.93 12.44 -13.19
N ASP A 198 17.52 13.69 -13.38
CA ASP A 198 16.65 14.14 -14.49
C ASP A 198 15.35 13.31 -14.60
N GLN A 199 14.78 12.95 -13.43
CA GLN A 199 13.60 12.09 -13.32
C GLN A 199 12.36 12.91 -12.95
N PRO A 200 11.28 12.88 -13.75
CA PRO A 200 9.98 13.42 -13.38
C PRO A 200 9.43 12.87 -12.05
N VAL A 201 9.19 13.75 -11.09
CA VAL A 201 8.56 13.44 -9.80
C VAL A 201 7.32 14.30 -9.61
N ALA A 202 6.19 13.68 -9.27
CA ALA A 202 4.93 14.37 -8.97
C ALA A 202 4.74 14.49 -7.45
N PHE A 203 4.48 15.70 -6.96
CA PHE A 203 4.21 16.02 -5.56
C PHE A 203 2.81 16.65 -5.38
N PRO A 204 1.72 15.93 -5.70
CA PRO A 204 0.37 16.42 -5.41
C PRO A 204 0.22 16.68 -3.91
N ARG A 205 -0.63 17.65 -3.54
CA ARG A 205 -1.11 17.77 -2.17
C ARG A 205 -1.99 16.57 -1.82
N PRO A 206 -2.10 16.17 -0.53
CA PRO A 206 -2.99 15.08 -0.13
C PRO A 206 -4.44 15.30 -0.60
N GLY A 207 -4.88 14.47 -1.56
CA GLY A 207 -6.20 14.56 -2.19
C GLY A 207 -6.29 15.39 -3.47
N GLU A 208 -5.18 15.91 -3.99
CA GLU A 208 -5.07 16.54 -5.32
C GLU A 208 -4.89 15.47 -6.40
N PRO A 209 -5.80 15.36 -7.40
CA PRO A 209 -5.62 14.45 -8.53
C PRO A 209 -4.65 15.04 -9.57
N PHE A 210 -3.92 14.18 -10.27
CA PHE A 210 -3.12 14.55 -11.44
C PHE A 210 -3.05 13.39 -12.43
N GLU A 211 -2.73 13.69 -13.70
CA GLU A 211 -2.52 12.69 -14.75
C GLU A 211 -1.01 12.54 -15.01
N PRO A 212 -0.43 11.32 -15.01
CA PRO A 212 1.00 11.11 -15.26
C PRO A 212 1.48 11.60 -16.64
N ALA A 213 0.60 11.57 -17.65
CA ALA A 213 0.89 12.10 -19.00
C ALA A 213 0.59 13.61 -19.14
N GLY A 214 0.14 14.27 -18.07
CA GLY A 214 -0.29 15.67 -18.06
C GLY A 214 0.73 16.63 -17.44
N ILE A 215 0.24 17.76 -16.93
CA ILE A 215 1.05 18.72 -16.17
C ILE A 215 1.27 18.14 -14.77
N LEU A 216 2.53 17.87 -14.42
CA LEU A 216 2.88 17.28 -13.13
C LEU A 216 2.87 18.35 -12.01
N PRO A 217 2.33 18.05 -10.82
CA PRO A 217 2.38 18.92 -9.67
C PRO A 217 3.79 18.91 -9.04
N VAL A 218 4.72 19.68 -9.59
CA VAL A 218 6.14 19.71 -9.13
C VAL A 218 6.41 20.70 -7.99
N ALA A 219 5.40 21.42 -7.51
CA ALA A 219 5.56 22.50 -6.54
C ALA A 219 5.88 21.95 -5.13
N PRO A 220 6.97 22.42 -4.46
CA PRO A 220 7.37 21.92 -3.14
C PRO A 220 6.53 22.52 -2.01
N TRP A 221 5.24 22.17 -1.98
CA TRP A 221 4.22 22.79 -1.13
C TRP A 221 4.47 22.65 0.37
N TRP A 222 5.23 21.62 0.79
CA TRP A 222 5.61 21.39 2.18
C TRP A 222 6.53 22.49 2.73
N ARG A 223 7.35 23.14 1.89
CA ARG A 223 8.24 24.24 2.29
C ARG A 223 7.49 25.44 2.88
N ALA A 224 6.21 25.62 2.54
CA ALA A 224 5.35 26.67 3.10
C ALA A 224 4.70 26.29 4.45
N LEU A 225 4.78 25.02 4.84
CA LEU A 225 4.15 24.46 6.04
C LEU A 225 5.17 23.95 7.07
N SER A 226 6.42 23.75 6.67
CA SER A 226 7.52 23.29 7.52
C SER A 226 8.42 24.45 7.94
N PRO A 227 8.98 24.42 9.16
CA PRO A 227 10.23 25.12 9.45
C PRO A 227 11.35 24.67 8.49
N THR A 228 12.37 25.51 8.34
CA THR A 228 13.61 25.14 7.64
C THR A 228 14.18 23.85 8.20
N LEU A 229 14.56 22.91 7.33
CA LEU A 229 15.21 21.66 7.76
C LEU A 229 16.56 21.96 8.42
N ALA A 230 16.85 21.24 9.50
CA ALA A 230 18.02 21.52 10.36
C ALA A 230 19.36 21.04 9.76
N HIS A 231 19.31 20.21 8.71
CA HIS A 231 20.48 19.69 8.01
C HIS A 231 20.24 19.67 6.49
N PRO A 232 21.30 19.74 5.66
CA PRO A 232 21.19 19.66 4.20
C PRO A 232 20.88 18.23 3.73
N TRP A 233 20.65 18.11 2.41
CA TRP A 233 20.61 16.82 1.73
C TRP A 233 21.95 16.10 1.86
N ARG A 234 21.90 14.78 2.02
CA ARG A 234 23.01 13.88 2.42
C ARG A 234 23.51 14.15 3.85
N LEU A 235 23.21 13.22 4.76
CA LEU A 235 24.06 13.00 5.92
C LEU A 235 25.46 12.62 5.41
N ALA A 236 26.49 13.35 5.83
CA ALA A 236 27.85 13.14 5.36
C ALA A 236 28.36 11.74 5.76
N GLY A 237 28.59 10.88 4.77
CA GLY A 237 28.95 9.47 5.00
C GLY A 237 29.62 8.82 3.79
N GLU A 238 28.85 8.53 2.73
CA GLU A 238 29.35 7.69 1.63
C GLU A 238 29.08 8.27 0.23
N GLN A 239 30.14 8.81 -0.37
CA GLN A 239 30.38 8.82 -1.82
C GLN A 239 31.69 8.05 -2.01
N PRO A 240 31.71 6.87 -2.66
CA PRO A 240 32.96 6.15 -2.89
C PRO A 240 33.77 6.89 -3.95
N ALA A 241 34.75 7.68 -3.51
CA ALA A 241 35.71 8.32 -4.40
C ALA A 241 36.41 7.26 -5.26
N SER A 242 36.20 7.33 -6.57
CA SER A 242 36.85 6.50 -7.59
C SER A 242 38.32 6.89 -7.76
N GLY A 243 39.12 6.58 -6.74
CA GLY A 243 40.50 7.06 -6.60
C GLY A 243 41.47 6.00 -6.09
N ARG A 244 41.79 5.00 -6.92
CA ARG A 244 43.02 4.19 -6.76
C ARG A 244 43.78 4.15 -8.08
N GLY A 245 44.75 5.06 -8.20
CA GLY A 245 45.84 4.91 -9.17
C GLY A 245 46.71 3.68 -8.86
N PRO A 246 47.42 3.13 -9.85
CA PRO A 246 48.15 1.88 -9.69
C PRO A 246 49.47 2.07 -8.92
N ALA A 247 49.77 1.15 -8.00
CA ALA A 247 51.12 0.95 -7.47
C ALA A 247 51.83 -0.19 -8.24
N PRO A 248 53.16 -0.14 -8.42
CA PRO A 248 53.83 -0.91 -9.47
C PRO A 248 54.34 -2.30 -9.05
N GLY A 249 54.33 -3.22 -10.01
CA GLY A 249 55.49 -4.09 -10.33
C GLY A 249 55.85 -5.25 -9.39
N GLY A 250 55.48 -6.47 -9.79
CA GLY A 250 56.07 -7.72 -9.29
C GLY A 250 55.86 -8.87 -10.29
N ALA A 251 56.94 -9.39 -10.89
CA ALA A 251 56.87 -10.34 -12.00
C ALA A 251 56.93 -11.81 -11.55
N GLY A 252 56.14 -12.69 -12.19
CA GLY A 252 56.19 -14.15 -11.99
C GLY A 252 55.28 -14.92 -12.95
N ARG A 253 55.86 -15.77 -13.80
CA ARG A 253 55.19 -16.71 -14.74
C ARG A 253 55.41 -18.16 -14.27
N PRO A 254 54.73 -19.20 -14.82
CA PRO A 254 53.44 -19.26 -15.54
C PRO A 254 52.47 -20.35 -14.99
N ARG A 255 51.29 -20.49 -15.61
CA ARG A 255 50.25 -21.50 -15.32
C ARG A 255 50.59 -22.93 -15.78
N PRO A 256 49.92 -23.96 -15.21
CA PRO A 256 49.37 -25.09 -15.96
C PRO A 256 47.83 -25.00 -16.12
N ARG A 257 47.27 -25.81 -17.03
CA ARG A 257 45.84 -25.85 -17.40
C ARG A 257 45.07 -26.98 -16.68
N GLY A 258 43.76 -26.82 -16.53
CA GLY A 258 42.81 -27.94 -16.46
C GLY A 258 41.80 -27.87 -15.31
N GLY A 259 40.54 -28.22 -15.58
CA GLY A 259 39.49 -28.41 -14.57
C GLY A 259 38.25 -27.54 -14.77
N ALA A 260 37.27 -28.01 -15.55
CA ALA A 260 35.93 -27.44 -15.56
C ALA A 260 35.13 -27.95 -14.36
N LEU A 261 34.58 -27.04 -13.54
CA LEU A 261 33.63 -27.38 -12.47
C LEU A 261 32.45 -26.41 -12.52
N THR A 262 31.25 -26.97 -12.67
CA THR A 262 29.98 -26.25 -12.67
C THR A 262 29.65 -25.75 -11.27
N ALA A 263 29.81 -24.45 -11.03
CA ALA A 263 29.46 -23.82 -9.75
C ALA A 263 27.94 -23.62 -9.64
N ARG A 264 27.28 -24.39 -8.77
CA ARG A 264 25.95 -24.03 -8.26
C ARG A 264 26.04 -22.68 -7.54
N ARG A 265 25.22 -21.69 -7.92
CA ARG A 265 25.05 -20.48 -7.12
C ARG A 265 24.38 -20.82 -5.80
N THR A 266 25.11 -20.68 -4.71
CA THR A 266 24.57 -20.59 -3.36
C THR A 266 24.05 -19.16 -3.13
N TYR A 267 22.76 -19.02 -2.81
CA TYR A 267 22.21 -17.74 -2.35
C TYR A 267 22.82 -17.39 -0.98
N GLY A 268 23.42 -16.21 -0.88
CA GLY A 268 23.91 -15.68 0.40
C GLY A 268 22.75 -15.26 1.30
N SER A 269 22.80 -15.69 2.55
CA SER A 269 22.03 -15.19 3.72
C SER A 269 20.86 -14.24 3.42
N GLY A 270 19.70 -14.80 3.08
CA GLY A 270 18.44 -14.09 3.12
C GLY A 270 17.91 -13.88 4.55
N PRO A 271 16.79 -13.16 4.72
CA PRO A 271 16.08 -13.07 6.00
C PRO A 271 15.65 -14.47 6.52
N PRO A 272 15.32 -14.62 7.82
CA PRO A 272 14.90 -15.90 8.37
C PRO A 272 13.72 -16.50 7.58
N PRO A 273 13.66 -17.84 7.44
CA PRO A 273 12.74 -18.48 6.52
C PRO A 273 11.28 -18.24 6.93
N VAL A 274 10.59 -17.40 6.16
CA VAL A 274 9.12 -17.39 6.10
C VAL A 274 8.66 -18.81 5.78
N ARG A 275 7.61 -19.28 6.48
CA ARG A 275 7.11 -20.66 6.30
C ARG A 275 6.75 -20.85 4.81
N PRO A 276 7.23 -21.92 4.14
CA PRO A 276 7.02 -22.08 2.71
C PRO A 276 5.54 -22.05 2.35
N ALA A 277 5.17 -21.45 1.22
CA ALA A 277 3.78 -21.15 0.81
C ALA A 277 2.77 -22.29 0.99
N ALA A 278 3.20 -23.55 0.80
CA ALA A 278 2.39 -24.75 1.06
C ALA A 278 1.88 -24.86 2.52
N ALA A 279 2.59 -24.30 3.50
CA ALA A 279 2.19 -24.22 4.89
C ALA A 279 1.13 -23.13 5.15
N LEU A 280 1.25 -21.96 4.49
CA LEU A 280 0.24 -20.88 4.57
C LEU A 280 -1.08 -21.33 3.93
N ARG A 281 -1.03 -21.90 2.71
CA ARG A 281 -2.21 -22.50 2.04
C ARG A 281 -2.86 -23.63 2.87
N ARG A 282 -2.09 -24.36 3.70
CA ARG A 282 -2.63 -25.38 4.63
C ARG A 282 -3.30 -24.79 5.87
N LEU A 283 -2.81 -23.65 6.40
CA LEU A 283 -3.40 -22.99 7.57
C LEU A 283 -4.74 -22.32 7.22
N SER A 284 -4.82 -21.65 6.06
CA SER A 284 -6.07 -21.10 5.52
C SER A 284 -7.14 -22.21 5.35
N ARG A 285 -6.79 -23.35 4.74
CA ARG A 285 -7.73 -24.47 4.55
C ARG A 285 -8.05 -25.29 5.82
N ALA A 286 -7.34 -25.12 6.92
CA ALA A 286 -7.60 -25.86 8.17
C ALA A 286 -8.88 -25.39 8.91
N GLY A 287 -9.50 -24.30 8.48
CA GLY A 287 -10.73 -23.73 9.05
C GLY A 287 -12.03 -24.52 8.80
N THR A 288 -12.00 -25.69 8.15
CA THR A 288 -13.22 -26.51 7.96
C THR A 288 -13.62 -27.26 9.23
N LEU A 289 -14.45 -26.63 10.06
CA LEU A 289 -15.19 -27.32 11.13
C LEU A 289 -16.13 -28.38 10.55
N ARG A 290 -16.07 -29.58 11.13
CA ARG A 290 -16.82 -30.78 10.71
C ARG A 290 -18.33 -30.52 10.58
N ARG A 291 -18.92 -30.93 9.44
CA ARG A 291 -20.36 -31.24 9.36
C ARG A 291 -20.73 -32.32 10.40
N PRO A 292 -21.76 -32.12 11.24
CA PRO A 292 -22.36 -33.21 12.01
C PRO A 292 -23.07 -34.19 11.07
N ARG A 293 -23.06 -35.49 11.41
CA ARG A 293 -23.81 -36.53 10.68
C ARG A 293 -25.31 -36.33 10.87
N SER A 294 -26.08 -36.56 9.81
CA SER A 294 -27.54 -36.55 9.83
C SER A 294 -28.11 -37.65 10.73
N ARG A 295 -29.18 -37.31 11.46
CA ARG A 295 -30.11 -38.26 12.11
C ARG A 295 -31.52 -38.01 11.54
N PRO A 296 -32.40 -39.02 11.52
CA PRO A 296 -33.66 -38.97 10.77
C PRO A 296 -34.70 -38.05 11.41
N ALA A 297 -35.70 -37.66 10.62
CA ALA A 297 -36.73 -36.70 11.00
C ALA A 297 -37.61 -37.18 12.17
N GLY A 298 -37.81 -36.29 13.14
CA GLY A 298 -38.77 -36.43 14.24
C GLY A 298 -39.78 -35.28 14.22
N THR A 299 -40.99 -35.56 14.70
CA THR A 299 -42.21 -34.72 14.65
C THR A 299 -42.02 -33.28 15.16
N PRO A 300 -42.63 -32.25 14.53
CA PRO A 300 -42.48 -30.86 14.96
C PRO A 300 -43.21 -30.54 16.29
N PRO A 301 -42.66 -29.63 17.12
CA PRO A 301 -43.27 -29.20 18.38
C PRO A 301 -44.36 -28.12 18.18
N ALA A 302 -45.27 -28.03 19.15
CA ALA A 302 -46.38 -27.08 19.17
C ALA A 302 -45.92 -25.62 19.45
N PRO A 303 -46.67 -24.59 18.99
CA PRO A 303 -46.26 -23.19 19.08
C PRO A 303 -46.36 -22.61 20.50
N VAL A 304 -45.31 -21.89 20.92
CA VAL A 304 -45.23 -21.17 22.20
C VAL A 304 -45.98 -19.83 22.11
N ARG A 305 -46.82 -19.53 23.11
CA ARG A 305 -47.52 -18.24 23.25
C ARG A 305 -46.63 -17.20 23.92
N TRP A 306 -46.54 -16.01 23.32
CA TRP A 306 -45.95 -14.81 23.94
C TRP A 306 -47.00 -14.00 24.72
N PRO A 307 -46.67 -13.40 25.88
CA PRO A 307 -47.56 -12.54 26.63
C PRO A 307 -47.76 -11.17 25.95
N ARG A 308 -48.95 -10.58 26.11
CA ARG A 308 -49.35 -9.31 25.47
C ARG A 308 -48.99 -8.13 26.37
N THR A 309 -48.25 -7.15 25.86
CA THR A 309 -48.13 -5.81 26.46
C THR A 309 -49.27 -4.89 25.99
N PRO A 310 -49.73 -3.93 26.82
CA PRO A 310 -50.93 -3.13 26.52
C PRO A 310 -50.67 -1.99 25.53
N ARG A 311 -51.68 -1.68 24.72
CA ARG A 311 -51.66 -0.56 23.74
C ARG A 311 -51.79 0.80 24.42
N ALA A 312 -50.98 1.76 24.00
CA ALA A 312 -51.30 3.19 24.09
C ALA A 312 -51.98 3.66 22.79
N SER A 313 -53.06 4.45 22.90
CA SER A 313 -53.87 4.91 21.76
C SER A 313 -53.41 6.28 21.24
N PRO A 314 -53.23 6.49 19.93
CA PRO A 314 -53.06 7.83 19.36
C PRO A 314 -54.41 8.55 19.23
N ARG A 315 -54.46 9.82 19.65
CA ARG A 315 -55.62 10.72 19.41
C ARG A 315 -55.46 11.46 18.08
N SER A 316 -56.56 11.55 17.32
CA SER A 316 -56.66 12.26 16.04
C SER A 316 -56.58 13.79 16.18
N PRO A 317 -56.21 14.54 15.12
CA PRO A 317 -56.00 15.99 15.18
C PRO A 317 -57.29 16.80 15.05
N ARG A 318 -57.27 18.06 15.52
CA ARG A 318 -58.28 19.08 15.21
C ARG A 318 -57.65 20.38 14.69
N ARG A 319 -58.33 21.01 13.73
CA ARG A 319 -58.00 22.29 13.08
C ARG A 319 -58.59 23.49 13.85
N SER A 320 -57.86 24.61 13.89
CA SER A 320 -58.29 26.00 13.56
C SER A 320 -57.10 26.95 13.85
N ALA A 321 -56.57 27.77 12.95
CA ALA A 321 -57.16 28.84 12.12
C ALA A 321 -57.57 30.11 12.89
N ARG A 322 -56.67 31.12 12.94
CA ARG A 322 -56.94 32.56 12.63
C ARG A 322 -55.71 33.47 12.85
N SER A 323 -55.50 34.39 11.91
CA SER A 323 -54.61 35.58 11.98
C SER A 323 -55.39 36.78 12.59
N PRO A 324 -54.98 38.08 12.50
CA PRO A 324 -53.66 38.68 12.19
C PRO A 324 -53.26 39.87 13.13
N GLY A 325 -52.10 40.50 12.89
CA GLY A 325 -52.07 41.97 12.73
C GLY A 325 -51.12 42.82 13.60
N THR A 326 -50.34 43.70 12.92
CA THR A 326 -49.80 45.02 13.40
C THR A 326 -48.85 45.03 14.61
N ARG A 327 -47.84 45.90 14.83
CA ARG A 327 -47.20 47.12 14.24
C ARG A 327 -45.75 47.16 14.88
N ARG A 328 -44.73 47.94 14.48
CA ARG A 328 -44.54 49.08 13.55
C ARG A 328 -43.04 49.16 13.09
N ARG A 329 -42.75 50.16 12.24
CA ARG A 329 -41.48 50.87 11.92
C ARG A 329 -40.57 51.15 13.14
N THR A 330 -39.23 51.35 13.01
CA THR A 330 -38.51 52.40 12.23
C THR A 330 -37.03 52.07 11.93
N ARG A 331 -36.49 52.39 10.72
CA ARG A 331 -35.42 53.40 10.39
C ARG A 331 -34.17 53.40 11.30
N ARG A 332 -32.92 53.51 10.85
CA ARG A 332 -32.18 54.03 9.64
C ARG A 332 -30.92 53.12 9.46
N ALA A 333 -30.33 52.81 8.30
CA ALA A 333 -29.79 53.61 7.19
C ALA A 333 -28.57 54.49 7.56
N GLY A 334 -27.37 54.10 7.08
CA GLY A 334 -26.15 54.91 7.14
C GLY A 334 -24.87 54.14 6.81
N THR A 335 -24.37 54.34 5.58
CA THR A 335 -23.00 54.07 5.05
C THR A 335 -22.35 52.73 5.39
#